data_AF-A0A520QRT5-F1
#
_entry.id   AF-A0A520QRT5-F1
#
_cell.length_a   1.000
_cell.length_b   1.000
_cell.length_c   1.000
_cell.angle_alpha   90.00
_cell.angle_beta   90.00
_cell.angle_gamma   90.00
#
_symmetry.space_group_name_H-M   'P 1'
#
loop_
_entity.id
_entity.type
_entity.pdbx_description
1 polymer ?
#
loop_
_entity_poly.entity_id
_entity_poly.type
_entity_poly.pdbx_seq_one_letter_code
_entity_poly.pdbx_strand_id
1 'polypeptide(L)'
;MSLLSRTLYVPVAAVRPYLALKCTLVLLAFDVWIARLYKGHGHGAGGFNVAHFELLDAVQPSISAPLFVGVIILTGALCLTIAIASRPPRWLIGLAFVLHTWSWAMSMLDSYQHHYLLSIVLLALVFFPRLTAEDALLPPSSPKKRDAPSSAAERRKGKKKKRKKSADEPTAQPSILSPASLTSAGGYAFLAASIAVVYAYTALSKTDPEWLSGAALKSVLHLQENGMPAPGREDPIGFFRDLAASFGLAGETFWWFMGHSVVGVQLVCALGYLLAPFRDVTRAKWMAGLGWLALFTALSFHVGAEYMDLKIGWFSWYMIGYALIFFLPGRWLVVAARGLVPLVGTSLGPQVIAARILVALVALVVGFAVLPVIGWLGVGLLLLTPLRLLAKAAWTREAEAQAEQTHHVALGAAGLGAAILVGAGYVADLPGAPAAVIAGAVLLGGGVVGLLVSKGHARAIHGYGVGAAVAGLALVASMSLSEARWDFYRNYGGNHRRLGEWAVAYHAYQKAVRYAPDDEAAESRQRRVDEMRANIERDGPRRP
;
A
#
# COMPACT_ATOMS: atom_id res chain seq x y z
N MET A 1 -2.36 24.03 12.93
CA MET A 1 -2.51 22.90 11.98
C MET A 1 -1.95 23.33 10.65
N SER A 2 -1.09 22.53 10.01
CA SER A 2 -0.61 22.82 8.66
C SER A 2 -1.76 22.70 7.63
N LEU A 3 -1.66 23.39 6.49
CA LEU A 3 -2.66 23.35 5.41
C LEU A 3 -2.99 21.90 4.99
N LEU A 4 -1.95 21.07 4.81
CA LEU A 4 -2.05 19.63 4.53
C LEU A 4 -2.86 18.84 5.57
N SER A 5 -2.71 19.16 6.86
CA SER A 5 -3.48 18.50 7.93
C SER A 5 -4.95 18.93 7.98
N ARG A 6 -5.31 20.04 7.33
CA ARG A 6 -6.69 20.50 7.20
C ARG A 6 -7.36 19.93 5.94
N THR A 7 -6.63 19.79 4.84
CA THR A 7 -7.16 19.27 3.55
C THR A 7 -7.27 17.75 3.52
N LEU A 8 -6.42 17.02 4.26
CA LEU A 8 -6.43 15.56 4.37
C LEU A 8 -6.96 15.08 5.73
N TYR A 9 -7.94 15.79 6.31
CA TYR A 9 -8.47 15.44 7.62
C TYR A 9 -9.35 14.19 7.53
N VAL A 10 -8.88 13.09 8.12
CA VAL A 10 -9.66 11.86 8.30
C VAL A 10 -9.54 11.42 9.77
N PRO A 11 -10.64 11.44 10.54
CA PRO A 11 -10.62 11.05 11.95
C PRO A 11 -10.52 9.51 12.08
N VAL A 12 -9.45 9.03 12.72
CA VAL A 12 -9.21 7.60 12.99
C VAL A 12 -8.71 7.40 14.42
N ALA A 13 -8.88 6.19 14.98
CA ALA A 13 -8.27 5.85 16.26
C ALA A 13 -6.74 5.94 16.16
N ALA A 14 -6.11 6.71 17.05
CA ALA A 14 -4.68 7.02 17.02
C ALA A 14 -3.79 5.77 17.07
N VAL A 15 -4.25 4.70 17.72
CA VAL A 15 -3.56 3.40 17.74
C VAL A 15 -3.33 2.81 16.35
N ARG A 16 -4.20 3.07 15.37
CA ARG A 16 -4.08 2.49 14.01
C ARG A 16 -2.89 3.06 13.24
N PRO A 17 -2.79 4.38 12.97
CA PRO A 17 -1.62 4.92 12.29
C PRO A 17 -0.34 4.72 13.10
N TYR A 18 -0.41 4.70 14.44
CA TYR A 18 0.74 4.35 15.28
C TYR A 18 1.23 2.93 14.98
N LEU A 19 0.36 1.92 15.09
CA LEU A 19 0.74 0.53 14.84
C LEU A 19 1.12 0.29 13.37
N ALA A 20 0.42 0.89 12.41
CA ALA A 20 0.75 0.76 11.00
C ALA A 20 2.17 1.27 10.72
N LEU A 21 2.53 2.47 11.19
CA LEU A 21 3.89 2.99 11.05
C LEU A 21 4.93 2.04 11.64
N LYS A 22 4.69 1.55 12.87
CA LYS A 22 5.64 0.70 13.61
C LYS A 22 5.80 -0.65 12.92
N CYS A 23 4.69 -1.32 12.60
CA CYS A 23 4.66 -2.63 11.97
C CYS A 23 5.32 -2.59 10.58
N THR A 24 4.98 -1.61 9.73
CA THR A 24 5.58 -1.48 8.39
C THR A 24 7.09 -1.33 8.46
N LEU A 25 7.59 -0.47 9.35
CA LEU A 25 9.02 -0.19 9.43
C LEU A 25 9.82 -1.37 9.99
N VAL A 26 9.26 -2.12 10.95
CA VAL A 26 9.88 -3.36 11.43
C VAL A 26 9.91 -4.40 10.32
N LEU A 27 8.78 -4.66 9.66
CA LEU A 27 8.71 -5.61 8.56
C LEU A 27 9.67 -5.22 7.43
N LEU A 28 9.75 -3.93 7.09
CA LEU A 28 10.67 -3.44 6.07
C LEU A 28 12.13 -3.61 6.44
N ALA A 29 12.49 -3.41 7.69
CA ALA A 29 13.87 -3.66 8.13
C ALA A 29 14.27 -5.12 7.90
N PHE A 30 13.38 -6.07 8.25
CA PHE A 30 13.64 -7.50 8.05
C PHE A 30 13.54 -7.92 6.59
N ASP A 31 12.57 -7.42 5.83
CA ASP A 31 12.41 -7.69 4.41
C ASP A 31 13.68 -7.31 3.63
N VAL A 32 14.19 -6.08 3.79
CA VAL A 32 15.40 -5.67 3.07
C VAL A 32 16.65 -6.45 3.52
N TRP A 33 16.77 -6.82 4.79
CA TRP A 33 17.92 -7.59 5.29
C TRP A 33 17.87 -9.08 4.95
N ILE A 34 16.70 -9.69 4.95
CA ILE A 34 16.54 -11.13 4.73
C ILE A 34 16.34 -11.42 3.24
N ALA A 35 15.47 -10.68 2.54
CA ALA A 35 15.13 -10.98 1.16
C ALA A 35 16.07 -10.33 0.13
N ARG A 36 16.65 -9.16 0.44
CA ARG A 36 17.43 -8.38 -0.55
C ARG A 36 18.92 -8.38 -0.31
N LEU A 37 19.38 -8.38 0.94
CA LEU A 37 20.80 -8.26 1.27
C LEU A 37 21.65 -9.37 0.65
N TYR A 38 21.19 -10.62 0.72
CA TYR A 38 21.93 -11.76 0.17
C TYR A 38 22.09 -11.66 -1.35
N LYS A 39 21.14 -11.06 -2.07
CA LYS A 39 21.21 -10.86 -3.52
C LYS A 39 22.18 -9.74 -3.90
N GLY A 40 22.53 -8.86 -2.96
CA GLY A 40 23.31 -7.65 -3.22
C GLY A 40 24.69 -7.89 -3.82
N HIS A 41 25.29 -9.07 -3.62
CA HIS A 41 26.56 -9.43 -4.26
C HIS A 41 26.45 -9.55 -5.80
N GLY A 42 25.24 -9.79 -6.32
CA GLY A 42 24.99 -9.90 -7.75
C GLY A 42 24.86 -8.55 -8.46
N HIS A 43 24.82 -7.44 -7.72
CA HIS A 43 24.60 -6.13 -8.30
C HIS A 43 25.83 -5.64 -9.06
N GLY A 44 25.69 -5.33 -10.34
CA GLY A 44 26.82 -4.96 -11.20
C GLY A 44 27.78 -6.11 -11.48
N ALA A 45 27.42 -7.35 -11.15
CA ALA A 45 28.23 -8.52 -11.46
C ALA A 45 28.39 -8.65 -12.99
N GLY A 46 29.63 -8.77 -13.45
CA GLY A 46 29.94 -8.77 -14.89
C GLY A 46 29.74 -7.42 -15.59
N GLY A 47 29.64 -6.31 -14.85
CA GLY A 47 29.37 -4.99 -15.41
C GLY A 47 27.90 -4.78 -15.83
N PHE A 48 27.02 -5.73 -15.47
CA PHE A 48 25.61 -5.69 -15.83
C PHE A 48 24.75 -5.26 -14.64
N ASN A 49 23.99 -4.19 -14.81
CA ASN A 49 22.92 -3.78 -13.91
C ASN A 49 21.76 -3.26 -14.74
N VAL A 50 20.54 -3.62 -14.36
CA VAL A 50 19.32 -3.17 -15.02
C VAL A 50 18.46 -2.51 -13.95
N ALA A 51 18.19 -1.23 -14.12
CA ALA A 51 17.21 -0.53 -13.31
C ALA A 51 15.78 -0.92 -13.72
N HIS A 52 14.81 -0.72 -12.84
CA HIS A 52 13.38 -0.89 -13.16
C HIS A 52 12.86 0.19 -14.12
N PHE A 53 13.60 1.28 -14.28
CA PHE A 53 13.25 2.39 -15.16
C PHE A 53 14.46 2.75 -16.00
N GLU A 54 14.32 2.72 -17.31
CA GLU A 54 15.37 3.00 -18.30
C GLU A 54 16.08 4.35 -18.06
N LEU A 55 15.33 5.38 -17.64
CA LEU A 55 15.91 6.69 -17.31
C LEU A 55 16.99 6.61 -16.21
N LEU A 56 16.93 5.60 -15.33
CA LEU A 56 17.92 5.41 -14.28
C LEU A 56 19.19 4.73 -14.79
N ASP A 57 19.13 3.95 -15.87
CA ASP A 57 20.30 3.35 -16.51
C ASP A 57 21.20 4.41 -17.15
N ALA A 58 20.63 5.57 -17.50
CA ALA A 58 21.38 6.75 -17.97
C ALA A 58 22.22 7.43 -16.87
N VAL A 59 22.03 7.08 -15.59
CA VAL A 59 22.78 7.67 -14.47
C VAL A 59 24.12 6.95 -14.29
N GLN A 60 25.16 7.49 -14.90
CA GLN A 60 26.55 7.03 -14.74
C GLN A 60 27.29 7.79 -13.61
N PRO A 61 28.21 7.15 -12.86
CA PRO A 61 28.61 5.75 -12.97
C PRO A 61 27.56 4.78 -12.42
N SER A 62 27.50 3.57 -12.98
CA SER A 62 26.70 2.47 -12.44
C SER A 62 27.02 2.22 -10.96
N ILE A 63 25.98 1.99 -10.16
CA ILE A 63 26.11 1.79 -8.71
C ILE A 63 26.96 0.54 -8.44
N SER A 64 27.96 0.68 -7.56
CA SER A 64 28.80 -0.45 -7.17
C SER A 64 28.05 -1.37 -6.20
N ALA A 65 28.34 -2.68 -6.25
CA ALA A 65 27.77 -3.65 -5.31
C ALA A 65 27.94 -3.23 -3.83
N PRO A 66 29.12 -2.71 -3.38
CA PRO A 66 29.27 -2.22 -2.01
C PRO A 66 28.35 -1.06 -1.65
N LEU A 67 28.12 -0.10 -2.56
CA LEU A 67 27.21 1.02 -2.32
C LEU A 67 25.76 0.52 -2.22
N PHE A 68 25.35 -0.38 -3.12
CA PHE A 68 24.03 -0.99 -3.10
C PHE A 68 23.75 -1.73 -1.78
N VAL A 69 24.68 -2.61 -1.37
CA VAL A 69 24.63 -3.34 -0.10
C VAL A 69 24.59 -2.37 1.09
N GLY A 70 25.44 -1.34 1.07
CA GLY A 70 25.48 -0.30 2.11
C GLY A 70 24.14 0.42 2.26
N VAL A 71 23.48 0.76 1.15
CA VAL A 71 22.15 1.41 1.18
C VAL A 71 21.08 0.47 1.70
N ILE A 72 21.10 -0.82 1.37
CA ILE A 72 20.16 -1.82 1.92
C ILE A 72 20.31 -1.93 3.44
N ILE A 73 21.55 -2.11 3.92
CA ILE A 73 21.85 -2.20 5.36
C ILE A 73 21.35 -0.94 6.07
N LEU A 74 21.68 0.23 5.51
CA LEU A 74 21.29 1.52 6.07
C LEU A 74 19.77 1.71 6.08
N THR A 75 19.08 1.30 5.02
CA THR A 75 17.61 1.38 4.93
C THR A 75 16.97 0.58 6.06
N GLY A 76 17.40 -0.66 6.28
CA GLY A 76 16.86 -1.49 7.36
C GLY A 76 17.16 -0.92 8.75
N ALA A 77 18.39 -0.46 8.98
CA ALA A 77 18.80 0.13 10.25
C ALA A 77 18.02 1.42 10.57
N LEU A 78 17.83 2.27 9.56
CA LEU A 78 17.03 3.49 9.64
C LEU A 78 15.58 3.15 9.97
N CYS A 79 14.97 2.20 9.28
CA CYS A 79 13.59 1.78 9.53
C CYS A 79 13.40 1.24 10.95
N LEU A 80 14.29 0.37 11.42
CA LEU A 80 14.23 -0.17 12.78
C LEU A 80 14.40 0.93 13.84
N THR A 81 15.30 1.89 13.59
CA THR A 81 15.51 3.03 14.50
C THR A 81 14.26 3.92 14.58
N ILE A 82 13.63 4.22 13.44
CA ILE A 82 12.37 4.97 13.40
C ILE A 82 11.24 4.18 14.09
N ALA A 83 11.21 2.86 13.92
CA ALA A 83 10.24 1.99 14.54
C ALA A 83 10.37 1.97 16.08
N ILE A 84 11.56 2.08 16.64
CA ILE A 84 11.74 2.12 18.10
C ILE A 84 11.54 3.53 18.66
N ALA A 85 11.86 4.58 17.89
CA ALA A 85 11.76 5.96 18.34
C ALA A 85 10.33 6.36 18.77
N SER A 86 10.16 7.00 19.93
CA SER A 86 8.84 7.41 20.42
C SER A 86 8.15 8.44 19.53
N ARG A 87 8.91 9.32 18.86
CA ARG A 87 8.33 10.40 18.04
C ARG A 87 9.22 10.81 16.87
N PRO A 88 9.46 9.91 15.89
CA PRO A 88 10.40 10.17 14.81
C PRO A 88 10.04 11.44 14.02
N PRO A 89 11.04 12.24 13.61
CA PRO A 89 10.82 13.33 12.67
C PRO A 89 10.47 12.77 11.27
N ARG A 90 9.61 13.50 10.55
CA ARG A 90 9.11 13.08 9.23
C ARG A 90 10.19 12.94 8.17
N TRP A 91 11.25 13.75 8.25
CA TRP A 91 12.34 13.70 7.27
C TRP A 91 13.11 12.38 7.33
N LEU A 92 13.19 11.71 8.48
CA LEU A 92 13.79 10.37 8.57
C LEU A 92 12.93 9.32 7.85
N ILE A 93 11.60 9.43 7.92
CA ILE A 93 10.68 8.58 7.15
C ILE A 93 10.81 8.88 5.66
N GLY A 94 10.90 10.16 5.29
CA GLY A 94 11.13 10.59 3.91
C GLY A 94 12.47 10.08 3.36
N LEU A 95 13.52 10.05 4.20
CA LEU A 95 14.80 9.46 3.85
C LEU A 95 14.68 7.94 3.66
N ALA A 96 13.98 7.22 4.54
CA ALA A 96 13.72 5.79 4.38
C ALA A 96 12.96 5.49 3.08
N PHE A 97 11.96 6.32 2.74
CA PHE A 97 11.28 6.29 1.45
C PHE A 97 12.28 6.43 0.28
N VAL A 98 13.15 7.44 0.30
CA VAL A 98 14.12 7.68 -0.78
C VAL A 98 15.10 6.52 -0.89
N LEU A 99 15.72 6.08 0.20
CA LEU A 99 16.72 5.00 0.19
C LEU A 99 16.11 3.66 -0.27
N HIS A 100 14.92 3.32 0.22
CA HIS A 100 14.21 2.11 -0.20
C HIS A 100 13.84 2.17 -1.68
N THR A 101 13.18 3.26 -2.11
CA THR A 101 12.71 3.42 -3.49
C THR A 101 13.87 3.43 -4.46
N TRP A 102 14.93 4.18 -4.14
CA TRP A 102 16.12 4.25 -4.97
C TRP A 102 16.83 2.89 -5.07
N SER A 103 17.06 2.22 -3.94
CA SER A 103 17.74 0.91 -3.96
C SER A 103 16.93 -0.16 -4.67
N TRP A 104 15.60 -0.13 -4.62
CA TRP A 104 14.78 -1.03 -5.42
C TRP A 104 14.80 -0.63 -6.90
N ALA A 105 14.51 0.62 -7.22
CA ALA A 105 14.40 1.09 -8.60
C ALA A 105 15.70 0.95 -9.40
N MET A 106 16.85 1.01 -8.75
CA MET A 106 18.17 0.86 -9.39
C MET A 106 18.58 -0.59 -9.68
N SER A 107 17.77 -1.60 -9.35
CA SER A 107 18.17 -3.01 -9.48
C SER A 107 17.00 -3.97 -9.65
N MET A 108 17.01 -4.70 -10.77
CA MET A 108 16.08 -5.82 -11.03
C MET A 108 16.45 -7.13 -10.31
N LEU A 109 17.46 -7.16 -9.44
CA LEU A 109 17.79 -8.34 -8.61
C LEU A 109 16.61 -8.78 -7.72
N ASP A 110 15.73 -7.83 -7.40
CA ASP A 110 14.45 -8.12 -6.80
C ASP A 110 13.31 -7.51 -7.64
N SER A 111 12.67 -8.35 -8.42
CA SER A 111 11.55 -8.00 -9.30
C SER A 111 10.18 -8.16 -8.63
N TYR A 112 10.12 -8.46 -7.33
CA TYR A 112 8.84 -8.56 -6.65
C TYR A 112 8.12 -7.20 -6.65
N GLN A 113 6.91 -7.18 -7.21
CA GLN A 113 6.10 -5.97 -7.40
C GLN A 113 5.70 -5.27 -6.09
N HIS A 114 5.75 -5.96 -4.95
CA HIS A 114 5.36 -5.38 -3.67
C HIS A 114 6.31 -4.27 -3.18
N HIS A 115 7.56 -4.22 -3.65
CA HIS A 115 8.48 -3.12 -3.30
C HIS A 115 8.03 -1.76 -3.88
N TYR A 116 7.39 -1.76 -5.06
CA TYR A 116 6.74 -0.57 -5.58
C TYR A 116 5.62 -0.08 -4.64
N LEU A 117 4.79 -0.99 -4.15
CA LEU A 117 3.78 -0.65 -3.14
C LEU A 117 4.43 -0.14 -1.85
N LEU A 118 5.53 -0.73 -1.40
CA LEU A 118 6.25 -0.28 -0.20
C LEU A 118 6.82 1.14 -0.35
N SER A 119 7.25 1.54 -1.55
CA SER A 119 7.56 2.94 -1.84
C SER A 119 6.36 3.87 -1.63
N ILE A 120 5.18 3.51 -2.14
CA ILE A 120 3.94 4.28 -1.92
C ILE A 120 3.55 4.31 -0.44
N VAL A 121 3.70 3.17 0.26
CA VAL A 121 3.46 3.05 1.70
C VAL A 121 4.38 3.99 2.47
N LEU A 122 5.69 3.97 2.23
CA LEU A 122 6.64 4.82 2.94
C LEU A 122 6.35 6.30 2.69
N LEU A 123 5.96 6.67 1.47
CA LEU A 123 5.48 8.02 1.15
C LEU A 123 4.24 8.38 1.97
N ALA A 124 3.27 7.46 2.09
CA ALA A 124 2.08 7.64 2.93
C ALA A 124 2.46 7.89 4.40
N LEU A 125 3.42 7.11 4.92
CA LEU A 125 3.91 7.20 6.29
C LEU A 125 4.55 8.55 6.62
N VAL A 126 5.14 9.25 5.65
CA VAL A 126 5.66 10.64 5.85
C VAL A 126 4.54 11.58 6.35
N PHE A 127 3.31 11.34 5.88
CA PHE A 127 2.15 12.16 6.21
C PHE A 127 1.35 11.65 7.42
N PHE A 128 1.81 10.60 8.10
CA PHE A 128 1.16 10.12 9.33
C PHE A 128 1.25 11.17 10.45
N PRO A 129 0.31 11.12 11.42
CA PRO A 129 0.41 11.89 12.64
C PRO A 129 1.64 11.44 13.44
N ARG A 130 2.37 12.39 14.02
CA ARG A 130 3.51 12.12 14.91
C ARG A 130 3.01 11.80 16.32
N LEU A 131 2.69 10.53 16.53
CA LEU A 131 2.13 10.00 17.79
C LEU A 131 3.22 9.35 18.63
N THR A 132 3.19 9.61 19.94
CA THR A 132 3.86 8.77 20.94
C THR A 132 2.98 7.58 21.32
N ALA A 133 3.55 6.60 22.04
CA ALA A 133 2.76 5.53 22.64
C ALA A 133 1.68 6.09 23.59
N GLU A 134 1.99 7.15 24.33
CA GLU A 134 1.01 7.85 25.19
C GLU A 134 -0.13 8.46 24.38
N ASP A 135 0.19 9.17 23.28
CA ASP A 135 -0.81 9.79 22.40
C ASP A 135 -1.79 8.73 21.84
N ALA A 136 -1.28 7.54 21.52
CA ALA A 136 -2.00 6.47 20.85
C ALA A 136 -2.78 5.54 21.81
N LEU A 137 -2.30 5.34 23.03
CA LEU A 137 -2.77 4.28 23.94
C LEU A 137 -3.46 4.80 25.19
N LEU A 138 -3.24 6.06 25.56
CA LEU A 138 -3.96 6.67 26.66
C LEU A 138 -5.29 7.24 26.14
N PRO A 139 -6.38 7.10 26.92
CA PRO A 139 -7.59 7.83 26.61
C PRO A 139 -7.30 9.33 26.64
N PRO A 140 -8.08 10.14 25.91
CA PRO A 140 -7.93 11.59 25.95
C PRO A 140 -7.95 12.04 27.40
N SER A 141 -6.81 12.51 27.91
CA SER A 141 -6.78 13.17 29.20
C SER A 141 -7.75 14.34 29.12
N SER A 142 -8.64 14.45 30.12
CA SER A 142 -9.47 15.64 30.33
C SER A 142 -8.65 16.88 29.98
N PRO A 143 -9.18 17.81 29.15
CA PRO A 143 -8.39 18.81 28.46
C PRO A 143 -7.40 19.41 29.45
N LYS A 144 -6.10 19.08 29.28
CA LYS A 144 -5.04 19.80 29.96
C LYS A 144 -5.35 21.25 29.64
N LYS A 145 -5.71 22.01 30.66
CA LYS A 145 -5.91 23.45 30.62
C LYS A 145 -4.57 23.98 30.11
N ARG A 146 -4.41 24.02 28.78
CA ARG A 146 -3.25 24.61 28.11
C ARG A 146 -3.20 25.97 28.72
N ASP A 147 -2.08 26.26 29.38
CA ASP A 147 -1.85 27.50 30.10
C ASP A 147 -2.35 28.63 29.22
N ALA A 148 -3.57 29.10 29.52
CA ALA A 148 -4.00 30.39 29.05
C ALA A 148 -2.89 31.31 29.55
N PRO A 149 -2.31 32.18 28.69
CA PRO A 149 -1.30 33.12 29.15
C PRO A 149 -1.93 33.84 30.33
N SER A 150 -1.45 33.52 31.53
CA SER A 150 -1.87 34.18 32.74
C SER A 150 -1.46 35.61 32.52
N SER A 151 -2.43 36.44 32.15
CA SER A 151 -2.20 37.87 32.05
C SER A 151 -1.59 38.27 33.39
N ALA A 152 -0.45 38.95 33.35
CA ALA A 152 0.24 39.39 34.56
C ALA A 152 -0.66 40.23 35.49
N ALA A 153 -1.81 40.71 34.97
CA ALA A 153 -2.85 41.41 35.70
C ALA A 153 -3.63 40.53 36.71
N GLU A 154 -3.75 39.22 36.49
CA GLU A 154 -4.58 38.36 37.36
C GLU A 154 -3.83 37.85 38.61
N ARG A 155 -2.50 38.00 38.65
CA ARG A 155 -1.66 37.61 39.80
C ARG A 155 -1.76 38.51 41.03
N ARG A 156 -2.42 39.68 40.95
CA ARG A 156 -2.41 40.69 42.03
C ARG A 156 -3.67 40.76 42.92
N LYS A 157 -4.79 40.10 42.60
CA LYS A 157 -6.05 40.28 43.37
C LYS A 157 -6.56 39.08 44.18
N GLY A 158 -5.82 37.97 44.24
CA GLY A 158 -6.32 36.70 44.81
C GLY A 158 -5.64 36.17 46.08
N LYS A 159 -4.97 36.99 46.91
CA LYS A 159 -4.35 36.52 48.16
C LYS A 159 -5.31 36.68 49.35
N LYS A 160 -6.32 35.81 49.46
CA LYS A 160 -7.02 35.40 50.70
C LYS A 160 -8.30 34.62 50.36
N LYS A 161 -8.18 33.34 49.98
CA LYS A 161 -9.29 32.40 50.18
C LYS A 161 -8.76 31.00 50.44
N LYS A 162 -8.93 30.60 51.71
CA LYS A 162 -9.01 29.25 52.28
C LYS A 162 -8.54 28.11 51.37
N ARG A 163 -7.33 27.62 51.64
CA ARG A 163 -6.79 26.35 51.15
C ARG A 163 -7.61 25.21 51.75
N LYS A 164 -8.77 24.89 51.16
CA LYS A 164 -9.49 23.66 51.45
C LYS A 164 -8.73 22.55 50.74
N LYS A 165 -8.03 21.73 51.52
CA LYS A 165 -7.32 20.52 51.11
C LYS A 165 -8.36 19.57 50.50
N SER A 166 -8.57 19.64 49.17
CA SER A 166 -9.27 18.59 48.45
C SER A 166 -8.36 17.37 48.52
N ALA A 167 -8.83 16.35 49.23
CA ALA A 167 -8.21 15.04 49.22
C ALA A 167 -7.99 14.60 47.76
N ASP A 168 -6.83 14.01 47.51
CA ASP A 168 -6.52 13.28 46.29
C ASP A 168 -7.63 12.25 46.05
N GLU A 169 -8.61 12.59 45.22
CA GLU A 169 -9.41 11.58 44.55
C GLU A 169 -8.43 10.77 43.71
N PRO A 170 -8.29 9.46 43.93
CA PRO A 170 -7.47 8.63 43.07
C PRO A 170 -8.03 8.80 41.67
N THR A 171 -7.25 9.40 40.77
CA THR A 171 -7.57 9.54 39.35
C THR A 171 -7.90 8.15 38.85
N ALA A 172 -9.21 7.86 38.72
CA ALA A 172 -9.71 6.55 38.36
C ALA A 172 -8.93 6.09 37.12
N GLN A 173 -8.12 5.03 37.27
CA GLN A 173 -7.33 4.55 36.16
C GLN A 173 -8.30 4.26 35.02
N PRO A 174 -8.11 4.89 33.85
CA PRO A 174 -9.06 4.74 32.78
C PRO A 174 -9.15 3.26 32.40
N SER A 175 -10.38 2.75 32.35
CA SER A 175 -10.66 1.37 31.97
C SER A 175 -9.87 0.98 30.71
N ILE A 176 -9.33 -0.23 30.70
CA ILE A 176 -8.64 -0.81 29.52
C ILE A 176 -9.57 -0.83 28.29
N LEU A 177 -10.89 -0.80 28.53
CA LEU A 177 -11.93 -0.78 27.51
C LEU A 177 -12.32 0.63 27.02
N SER A 178 -11.67 1.68 27.52
CA SER A 178 -11.97 3.05 27.09
C SER A 178 -11.72 3.21 25.58
N PRO A 179 -12.59 3.95 24.86
CA PRO A 179 -12.41 4.19 23.43
C PRO A 179 -11.08 4.89 23.17
N ALA A 180 -10.41 4.48 22.09
CA ALA A 180 -9.11 5.05 21.70
C ALA A 180 -9.25 6.54 21.37
N SER A 181 -8.19 7.31 21.64
CA SER A 181 -8.10 8.70 21.21
C SER A 181 -8.23 8.80 19.68
N LEU A 182 -8.96 9.79 19.17
CA LEU A 182 -9.04 10.04 17.74
C LEU A 182 -7.94 11.01 17.30
N THR A 183 -7.43 10.81 16.09
CA THR A 183 -6.45 11.70 15.45
C THR A 183 -6.80 11.91 13.98
N SER A 184 -6.25 12.97 13.39
CA SER A 184 -6.35 13.22 11.96
C SER A 184 -5.22 12.53 11.22
N ALA A 185 -5.53 11.54 10.37
CA ALA A 185 -4.52 10.78 9.65
C ALA A 185 -4.85 10.61 8.15
N GLY A 186 -4.66 11.69 7.37
CA GLY A 186 -4.82 11.64 5.92
C GLY A 186 -3.92 10.62 5.21
N GLY A 187 -2.66 10.49 5.65
CA GLY A 187 -1.75 9.48 5.13
C GLY A 187 -2.26 8.05 5.37
N TYR A 188 -2.98 7.80 6.47
CA TYR A 188 -3.57 6.50 6.77
C TYR A 188 -4.71 6.17 5.79
N ALA A 189 -5.54 7.16 5.46
CA ALA A 189 -6.57 7.01 4.44
C ALA A 189 -5.98 6.78 3.04
N PHE A 190 -4.89 7.48 2.70
CA PHE A 190 -4.15 7.25 1.46
C PHE A 190 -3.57 5.83 1.40
N LEU A 191 -2.96 5.34 2.49
CA LEU A 191 -2.50 3.95 2.58
C LEU A 191 -3.65 2.95 2.37
N ALA A 192 -4.79 3.18 3.02
CA ALA A 192 -6.00 2.34 2.85
C ALA A 192 -6.44 2.30 1.39
N ALA A 193 -6.52 3.47 0.74
CA ALA A 193 -6.92 3.60 -0.66
C ALA A 193 -5.93 2.89 -1.59
N SER A 194 -4.62 3.05 -1.39
CA SER A 194 -3.59 2.36 -2.19
C SER A 194 -3.71 0.85 -2.08
N ILE A 195 -3.93 0.32 -0.87
CA ILE A 195 -4.16 -1.12 -0.66
C ILE A 195 -5.45 -1.57 -1.36
N ALA A 196 -6.54 -0.79 -1.23
CA ALA A 196 -7.80 -1.09 -1.88
C ALA A 196 -7.67 -1.15 -3.41
N VAL A 197 -6.90 -0.23 -4.00
CA VAL A 197 -6.61 -0.22 -5.45
C VAL A 197 -5.84 -1.48 -5.85
N VAL A 198 -4.83 -1.91 -5.08
CA VAL A 198 -4.10 -3.15 -5.37
C VAL A 198 -5.02 -4.36 -5.33
N TYR A 199 -5.87 -4.49 -4.31
CA TYR A 199 -6.83 -5.59 -4.24
C TYR A 199 -7.87 -5.56 -5.37
N ALA A 200 -8.38 -4.39 -5.72
CA ALA A 200 -9.30 -4.26 -6.84
C ALA A 200 -8.61 -4.70 -8.13
N TYR A 201 -7.45 -4.09 -8.45
CA TYR A 201 -6.68 -4.44 -9.63
C TYR A 201 -6.40 -5.94 -9.73
N THR A 202 -5.94 -6.55 -8.63
CA THR A 202 -5.64 -8.00 -8.59
C THR A 202 -6.87 -8.89 -8.69
N ALA A 203 -8.03 -8.48 -8.17
CA ALA A 203 -9.27 -9.23 -8.34
C ALA A 203 -9.64 -9.29 -9.82
N LEU A 204 -9.40 -8.19 -10.51
CA LEU A 204 -9.92 -7.95 -11.85
C LEU A 204 -8.96 -8.46 -12.91
N SER A 205 -7.65 -8.48 -12.65
CA SER A 205 -6.71 -9.25 -13.46
C SER A 205 -6.98 -10.77 -13.39
N LYS A 206 -7.74 -11.24 -12.41
CA LYS A 206 -8.15 -12.64 -12.24
C LYS A 206 -9.56 -12.95 -12.75
N THR A 207 -10.19 -12.02 -13.47
CA THR A 207 -11.40 -12.35 -14.25
C THR A 207 -11.07 -12.92 -15.62
N ASP A 208 -9.78 -13.10 -15.93
CA ASP A 208 -9.32 -13.81 -17.11
C ASP A 208 -9.82 -15.27 -17.12
N PRO A 209 -10.21 -15.83 -18.28
CA PRO A 209 -10.72 -17.20 -18.37
C PRO A 209 -9.82 -18.27 -17.74
N GLU A 210 -8.50 -18.13 -17.79
CA GLU A 210 -7.58 -19.09 -17.16
C GLU A 210 -7.68 -19.07 -15.63
N TRP A 211 -7.94 -17.90 -15.05
CA TRP A 211 -8.17 -17.78 -13.61
C TRP A 211 -9.55 -18.31 -13.22
N LEU A 212 -10.58 -17.98 -14.00
CA LEU A 212 -11.96 -18.39 -13.71
C LEU A 212 -12.19 -19.89 -13.86
N SER A 213 -11.45 -20.56 -14.75
CA SER A 213 -11.44 -22.03 -14.85
C SER A 213 -10.61 -22.72 -13.76
N GLY A 214 -9.74 -21.96 -13.07
CA GLY A 214 -8.79 -22.48 -12.10
C GLY A 214 -7.49 -23.03 -12.72
N ALA A 215 -7.33 -22.97 -14.04
CA ALA A 215 -6.09 -23.39 -14.73
C ALA A 215 -4.87 -22.59 -14.25
N ALA A 216 -5.01 -21.28 -14.09
CA ALA A 216 -3.94 -20.44 -13.53
C ALA A 216 -3.56 -20.87 -12.10
N LEU A 217 -4.54 -21.26 -11.28
CA LEU A 217 -4.28 -21.72 -9.91
C LEU A 217 -3.57 -23.08 -9.91
N LYS A 218 -3.97 -24.03 -10.76
CA LYS A 218 -3.27 -25.30 -10.97
C LYS A 218 -1.80 -25.04 -11.37
N SER A 219 -1.56 -24.11 -12.29
CA SER A 219 -0.22 -23.74 -12.73
C SER A 219 0.63 -23.11 -11.62
N VAL A 220 0.05 -22.18 -10.84
CA VAL A 220 0.73 -21.50 -9.73
C VAL A 220 1.11 -22.50 -8.62
N LEU A 221 0.27 -23.50 -8.39
CA LEU A 221 0.51 -24.58 -7.42
C LEU A 221 1.36 -25.73 -7.99
N HIS A 222 1.85 -25.61 -9.24
CA HIS A 222 2.63 -26.63 -9.94
C HIS A 222 1.94 -28.01 -10.00
N LEU A 223 0.62 -28.00 -10.14
CA LEU A 223 -0.21 -29.20 -10.29
C LEU A 223 -0.30 -29.62 -11.77
N GLN A 224 -0.54 -30.91 -11.97
CA GLN A 224 -0.87 -31.46 -13.29
C GLN A 224 -2.25 -30.98 -13.76
N GLU A 225 -2.58 -31.20 -15.04
CA GLU A 225 -3.87 -30.80 -15.61
C GLU A 225 -5.08 -31.39 -14.85
N ASN A 226 -4.92 -32.63 -14.35
CA ASN A 226 -5.91 -33.31 -13.51
C ASN A 226 -6.07 -32.70 -12.09
N GLY A 227 -5.31 -31.66 -11.75
CA GLY A 227 -5.34 -31.00 -10.45
C GLY A 227 -4.63 -31.76 -9.32
N MET A 228 -3.82 -32.76 -9.65
CA MET A 228 -3.01 -33.52 -8.69
C MET A 228 -1.54 -33.11 -8.74
N PRO A 229 -0.79 -33.23 -7.63
CA PRO A 229 0.65 -33.03 -7.65
C PRO A 229 1.34 -34.13 -8.46
N ALA A 230 2.53 -33.83 -8.98
CA ALA A 230 3.37 -34.86 -9.59
C ALA A 230 3.73 -35.97 -8.58
N PRO A 231 3.96 -37.22 -9.02
CA PRO A 231 4.35 -38.30 -8.13
C PRO A 231 5.55 -37.92 -7.24
N GLY A 232 5.41 -38.13 -5.93
CA GLY A 232 6.44 -37.79 -4.95
C GLY A 232 6.50 -36.31 -4.53
N ARG A 233 5.60 -35.45 -5.01
CA ARG A 233 5.42 -34.09 -4.48
C ARG A 233 4.29 -34.03 -3.47
N GLU A 234 4.48 -33.20 -2.46
CA GLU A 234 3.42 -32.85 -1.51
C GLU A 234 2.28 -32.12 -2.23
N ASP A 235 1.06 -32.33 -1.73
CA ASP A 235 -0.12 -31.65 -2.25
C ASP A 235 -0.37 -30.35 -1.47
N PRO A 236 -0.09 -29.18 -2.07
CA PRO A 236 -0.21 -27.90 -1.36
C PRO A 236 -1.67 -27.54 -1.02
N ILE A 237 -2.65 -28.17 -1.66
CA ILE A 237 -4.08 -27.85 -1.51
C ILE A 237 -4.92 -29.07 -1.10
N GLY A 238 -4.30 -30.22 -0.84
CA GLY A 238 -4.97 -31.49 -0.58
C GLY A 238 -6.04 -31.38 0.51
N PHE A 239 -5.72 -30.76 1.64
CA PHE A 239 -6.68 -30.53 2.74
C PHE A 239 -7.94 -29.78 2.26
N PHE A 240 -7.78 -28.70 1.50
CA PHE A 240 -8.91 -27.91 1.01
C PHE A 240 -9.71 -28.65 -0.05
N ARG A 241 -9.04 -29.42 -0.92
CA ARG A 241 -9.69 -30.24 -1.94
C ARG A 241 -10.52 -31.36 -1.31
N ASP A 242 -9.99 -32.04 -0.30
CA ASP A 242 -10.70 -33.11 0.42
C ASP A 242 -11.89 -32.55 1.22
N LEU A 243 -11.71 -31.40 1.87
CA LEU A 243 -12.79 -30.70 2.54
C LEU A 243 -13.88 -30.30 1.54
N ALA A 244 -13.52 -29.71 0.40
CA ALA A 244 -14.47 -29.32 -0.64
C ALA A 244 -15.21 -30.54 -1.21
N ALA A 245 -14.51 -31.66 -1.42
CA ALA A 245 -15.11 -32.91 -1.86
C ALA A 245 -16.16 -33.43 -0.87
N SER A 246 -15.96 -33.23 0.44
CA SER A 246 -16.97 -33.57 1.46
C SER A 246 -18.27 -32.77 1.34
N PHE A 247 -18.24 -31.61 0.66
CA PHE A 247 -19.40 -30.79 0.31
C PHE A 247 -19.89 -31.01 -1.13
N GLY A 248 -19.37 -32.01 -1.84
CA GLY A 248 -19.74 -32.29 -3.23
C GLY A 248 -19.04 -31.40 -4.28
N LEU A 249 -18.03 -30.62 -3.87
CA LEU A 249 -17.22 -29.80 -4.79
C LEU A 249 -15.95 -30.58 -5.16
N ALA A 250 -15.95 -31.27 -6.29
CA ALA A 250 -14.83 -32.06 -6.78
C ALA A 250 -14.51 -31.77 -8.26
N GLY A 251 -13.33 -32.17 -8.70
CA GLY A 251 -12.88 -32.04 -10.09
C GLY A 251 -12.92 -30.60 -10.58
N GLU A 252 -13.44 -30.38 -11.79
CA GLU A 252 -13.51 -29.05 -12.40
C GLU A 252 -14.41 -28.07 -11.64
N THR A 253 -15.45 -28.55 -10.94
CA THR A 253 -16.32 -27.69 -10.12
C THR A 253 -15.54 -27.05 -8.96
N PHE A 254 -14.62 -27.81 -8.36
CA PHE A 254 -13.72 -27.28 -7.32
C PHE A 254 -12.81 -26.19 -7.87
N TRP A 255 -12.20 -26.40 -9.03
CA TRP A 255 -11.27 -25.45 -9.65
C TRP A 255 -11.97 -24.18 -10.13
N TRP A 256 -13.15 -24.33 -10.72
CA TRP A 256 -14.03 -23.21 -11.06
C TRP A 256 -14.37 -22.38 -9.82
N PHE A 257 -14.80 -23.04 -8.74
CA PHE A 257 -15.14 -22.36 -7.49
C PHE A 257 -13.93 -21.62 -6.91
N MET A 258 -12.77 -22.29 -6.84
CA MET A 258 -11.53 -21.69 -6.35
C MET A 258 -11.14 -20.45 -7.16
N GLY A 259 -11.16 -20.54 -8.50
CA GLY A 259 -10.90 -19.41 -9.40
C GLY A 259 -11.78 -18.19 -9.11
N HIS A 260 -13.10 -18.39 -9.01
CA HIS A 260 -14.06 -17.33 -8.71
C HIS A 260 -13.91 -16.80 -7.26
N SER A 261 -13.62 -17.68 -6.31
CA SER A 261 -13.43 -17.32 -4.91
C SER A 261 -12.27 -16.33 -4.74
N VAL A 262 -11.19 -16.48 -5.51
CA VAL A 262 -10.03 -15.59 -5.45
C VAL A 262 -10.44 -14.15 -5.83
N VAL A 263 -11.27 -14.01 -6.86
CA VAL A 263 -11.84 -12.71 -7.27
C VAL A 263 -12.72 -12.13 -6.16
N GLY A 264 -13.66 -12.92 -5.63
CA GLY A 264 -14.59 -12.47 -4.59
C GLY A 264 -13.89 -12.03 -3.30
N VAL A 265 -12.93 -12.83 -2.84
CA VAL A 265 -12.07 -12.54 -1.67
C VAL A 265 -11.34 -11.20 -1.86
N GLN A 266 -10.75 -10.97 -3.03
CA GLN A 266 -10.01 -9.74 -3.29
C GLN A 266 -10.92 -8.51 -3.40
N LEU A 267 -12.12 -8.64 -3.96
CA LEU A 267 -13.11 -7.55 -3.96
C LEU A 267 -13.60 -7.18 -2.55
N VAL A 268 -13.82 -8.18 -1.68
CA VAL A 268 -14.17 -7.96 -0.28
C VAL A 268 -13.03 -7.25 0.45
N CYS A 269 -11.78 -7.66 0.23
CA CYS A 269 -10.61 -6.96 0.77
C CYS A 269 -10.53 -5.51 0.28
N ALA A 270 -10.71 -5.28 -1.03
CA ALA A 270 -10.69 -3.95 -1.62
C ALA A 270 -11.72 -3.02 -0.95
N LEU A 271 -12.98 -3.47 -0.85
CA LEU A 271 -14.05 -2.73 -0.19
C LEU A 271 -13.75 -2.51 1.31
N GLY A 272 -13.22 -3.53 1.99
CA GLY A 272 -12.81 -3.45 3.38
C GLY A 272 -11.81 -2.31 3.61
N TYR A 273 -10.69 -2.32 2.87
CA TYR A 273 -9.66 -1.29 2.98
C TYR A 273 -10.17 0.10 2.56
N LEU A 274 -11.03 0.17 1.55
CA LEU A 274 -11.65 1.42 1.11
C LEU A 274 -12.45 2.08 2.25
N LEU A 275 -13.17 1.28 3.04
CA LEU A 275 -14.05 1.75 4.11
C LEU A 275 -13.38 1.82 5.49
N ALA A 276 -12.21 1.22 5.65
CA ALA A 276 -11.49 1.15 6.93
C ALA A 276 -11.21 2.51 7.60
N PRO A 277 -10.89 3.61 6.87
CA PRO A 277 -10.68 4.92 7.51
C PRO A 277 -11.91 5.48 8.23
N PHE A 278 -13.10 4.97 7.94
CA PHE A 278 -14.35 5.45 8.52
C PHE A 278 -14.86 4.58 9.67
N ARG A 279 -14.21 3.43 9.90
CA ARG A 279 -14.62 2.42 10.89
C ARG A 279 -14.75 2.99 12.30
N ASP A 280 -13.87 3.90 12.69
CA ASP A 280 -13.83 4.42 14.07
C ASP A 280 -14.79 5.59 14.32
N VAL A 281 -15.38 6.17 13.26
CA VAL A 281 -16.31 7.31 13.36
C VAL A 281 -17.74 6.95 13.02
N THR A 282 -17.95 5.93 12.21
CA THR A 282 -19.28 5.43 11.92
C THR A 282 -19.86 4.65 13.11
N ARG A 283 -21.14 4.91 13.43
CA ARG A 283 -21.89 4.12 14.42
C ARG A 283 -22.65 2.95 13.79
N ALA A 284 -22.54 2.77 12.47
CA ALA A 284 -23.32 1.79 11.76
C ALA A 284 -22.85 0.36 12.08
N LYS A 285 -23.76 -0.48 12.59
CA LYS A 285 -23.45 -1.87 12.99
C LYS A 285 -22.94 -2.72 11.82
N TRP A 286 -23.42 -2.48 10.60
CA TRP A 286 -22.97 -3.19 9.41
C TRP A 286 -21.48 -2.97 9.12
N MET A 287 -20.90 -1.84 9.53
CA MET A 287 -19.46 -1.58 9.38
C MET A 287 -18.60 -2.43 10.31
N ALA A 288 -19.14 -2.81 11.47
CA ALA A 288 -18.48 -3.78 12.33
C ALA A 288 -18.45 -5.15 11.66
N GLY A 289 -19.59 -5.60 11.09
CA GLY A 289 -19.72 -6.85 10.36
C GLY A 289 -18.81 -6.90 9.12
N LEU A 290 -18.82 -5.87 8.28
CA LEU A 290 -17.94 -5.79 7.12
C LEU A 290 -16.46 -5.82 7.53
N GLY A 291 -16.08 -5.14 8.61
CA GLY A 291 -14.71 -5.19 9.10
C GLY A 291 -14.29 -6.60 9.52
N TRP A 292 -15.16 -7.38 10.17
CA TRP A 292 -14.87 -8.78 10.48
C TRP A 292 -14.77 -9.63 9.21
N LEU A 293 -15.69 -9.45 8.27
CA LEU A 293 -15.63 -10.14 6.98
C LEU A 293 -14.31 -9.85 6.26
N ALA A 294 -13.95 -8.58 6.08
CA ALA A 294 -12.70 -8.17 5.46
C ALA A 294 -11.46 -8.69 6.21
N LEU A 295 -11.49 -8.74 7.55
CA LEU A 295 -10.42 -9.33 8.35
C LEU A 295 -10.22 -10.80 8.03
N PHE A 296 -11.27 -11.60 8.15
CA PHE A 296 -11.17 -13.05 7.95
C PHE A 296 -10.82 -13.38 6.50
N THR A 297 -11.38 -12.64 5.54
CA THR A 297 -11.06 -12.79 4.12
C THR A 297 -9.60 -12.43 3.81
N ALA A 298 -9.08 -11.33 4.36
CA ALA A 298 -7.67 -10.96 4.15
C ALA A 298 -6.72 -11.96 4.82
N LEU A 299 -7.03 -12.40 6.05
CA LEU A 299 -6.23 -13.40 6.74
C LEU A 299 -6.27 -14.75 6.05
N SER A 300 -7.44 -15.23 5.61
CA SER A 300 -7.56 -16.51 4.90
C SER A 300 -6.77 -16.48 3.60
N PHE A 301 -6.78 -15.36 2.88
CA PHE A 301 -6.03 -15.22 1.64
C PHE A 301 -4.51 -15.25 1.88
N HIS A 302 -3.99 -14.43 2.80
CA HIS A 302 -2.55 -14.30 3.00
C HIS A 302 -1.94 -15.44 3.81
N VAL A 303 -2.63 -15.94 4.84
CA VAL A 303 -2.19 -17.15 5.55
C VAL A 303 -2.28 -18.37 4.64
N GLY A 304 -3.33 -18.45 3.81
CA GLY A 304 -3.44 -19.49 2.78
C GLY A 304 -2.31 -19.43 1.76
N ALA A 305 -1.92 -18.23 1.33
CA ALA A 305 -0.80 -18.04 0.41
C ALA A 305 0.54 -18.51 1.02
N GLU A 306 0.80 -18.20 2.29
CA GLU A 306 1.98 -18.71 3.01
C GLU A 306 1.91 -20.23 3.20
N TYR A 307 0.74 -20.78 3.55
CA TYR A 307 0.54 -22.22 3.71
C TYR A 307 0.79 -23.00 2.41
N MET A 308 0.36 -22.44 1.27
CA MET A 308 0.58 -23.01 -0.07
C MET A 308 1.97 -22.68 -0.65
N ASP A 309 2.87 -22.06 0.12
CA ASP A 309 4.21 -21.60 -0.31
C ASP A 309 4.20 -20.79 -1.62
N LEU A 310 3.17 -19.96 -1.79
CA LEU A 310 3.11 -19.07 -2.95
C LEU A 310 4.26 -18.07 -2.88
N LYS A 311 5.04 -17.97 -3.97
CA LYS A 311 6.19 -17.05 -4.06
C LYS A 311 5.75 -15.59 -4.23
N ILE A 312 5.21 -15.02 -3.15
CA ILE A 312 4.84 -13.59 -3.06
C ILE A 312 5.72 -12.79 -2.09
N GLY A 313 6.74 -13.45 -1.51
CA GLY A 313 7.74 -12.82 -0.65
C GLY A 313 7.16 -12.30 0.66
N TRP A 314 7.72 -11.22 1.20
CA TRP A 314 7.26 -10.62 2.47
C TRP A 314 5.89 -9.94 2.37
N PHE A 315 5.30 -9.86 1.16
CA PHE A 315 4.03 -9.21 0.92
C PHE A 315 2.92 -9.71 1.83
N SER A 316 2.78 -11.04 2.03
CA SER A 316 1.75 -11.62 2.90
C SER A 316 1.83 -11.08 4.33
N TRP A 317 3.04 -10.91 4.86
CA TRP A 317 3.27 -10.43 6.22
C TRP A 317 2.84 -8.97 6.40
N TYR A 318 3.10 -8.11 5.41
CA TYR A 318 2.57 -6.75 5.41
C TYR A 318 1.04 -6.75 5.40
N MET A 319 0.45 -7.59 4.56
CA MET A 319 -0.99 -7.63 4.39
C MET A 319 -1.71 -8.22 5.60
N ILE A 320 -1.14 -9.23 6.26
CA ILE A 320 -1.61 -9.76 7.55
C ILE A 320 -1.56 -8.65 8.62
N GLY A 321 -0.42 -7.96 8.75
CA GLY A 321 -0.26 -6.85 9.68
C GLY A 321 -1.29 -5.74 9.43
N TYR A 322 -1.46 -5.33 8.18
CA TYR A 322 -2.47 -4.33 7.83
C TYR A 322 -3.90 -4.84 8.04
N ALA A 323 -4.22 -6.08 7.74
CA ALA A 323 -5.57 -6.61 7.97
C ALA A 323 -5.93 -6.50 9.45
N LEU A 324 -5.02 -6.93 10.34
CA LEU A 324 -5.17 -6.78 11.78
C LEU A 324 -5.34 -5.30 12.17
N ILE A 325 -4.48 -4.41 11.69
CA ILE A 325 -4.48 -2.99 12.08
C ILE A 325 -5.68 -2.21 11.53
N PHE A 326 -6.15 -2.52 10.32
CA PHE A 326 -7.26 -1.80 9.68
C PHE A 326 -8.62 -2.34 10.11
N PHE A 327 -8.74 -3.64 10.35
CA PHE A 327 -10.05 -4.26 10.55
C PHE A 327 -10.35 -4.67 11.98
N LEU A 328 -9.35 -4.92 12.82
CA LEU A 328 -9.63 -5.24 14.22
C LEU A 328 -10.27 -4.03 14.94
N PRO A 329 -11.21 -4.25 15.90
CA PRO A 329 -11.74 -3.16 16.70
C PRO A 329 -10.65 -2.43 17.48
N GLY A 330 -10.70 -1.09 17.53
CA GLY A 330 -9.62 -0.27 18.11
C GLY A 330 -9.25 -0.64 19.55
N ARG A 331 -10.21 -1.09 20.36
CA ARG A 331 -9.97 -1.58 21.73
C ARG A 331 -8.97 -2.74 21.78
N TRP A 332 -9.06 -3.68 20.85
CA TRP A 332 -8.15 -4.83 20.79
C TRP A 332 -6.77 -4.42 20.31
N LEU A 333 -6.69 -3.43 19.41
CA LEU A 333 -5.43 -2.84 19.00
C LEU A 333 -4.73 -2.11 20.15
N VAL A 334 -5.47 -1.42 21.01
CA VAL A 334 -4.91 -0.79 22.22
C VAL A 334 -4.35 -1.86 23.17
N VAL A 335 -5.07 -2.96 23.39
CA VAL A 335 -4.59 -4.09 24.21
C VAL A 335 -3.31 -4.67 23.62
N ALA A 336 -3.30 -5.00 22.33
CA ALA A 336 -2.13 -5.54 21.64
C ALA A 336 -0.93 -4.57 21.72
N ALA A 337 -1.16 -3.29 21.43
CA ALA A 337 -0.12 -2.28 21.48
C ALA A 337 0.44 -2.06 22.89
N ARG A 338 -0.40 -2.10 23.93
CA ARG A 338 0.06 -2.02 25.33
C ARG A 338 0.91 -3.22 25.73
N GLY A 339 0.61 -4.42 25.21
CA GLY A 339 1.48 -5.59 25.38
C GLY A 339 2.84 -5.44 24.70
N LEU A 340 2.89 -4.71 23.58
CA LEU A 340 4.13 -4.47 22.83
C LEU A 340 5.00 -3.35 23.41
N VAL A 341 4.43 -2.35 24.09
CA VAL A 341 5.19 -1.19 24.62
C VAL A 341 6.31 -1.57 25.60
N PRO A 342 6.08 -2.45 26.60
CA PRO A 342 7.15 -2.89 27.52
C PRO A 342 8.32 -3.57 26.80
N LEU A 343 8.05 -4.31 25.72
CA LEU A 343 9.08 -4.98 24.91
C LEU A 343 9.97 -3.99 24.14
N VAL A 344 9.47 -2.78 23.87
CA VAL A 344 10.20 -1.71 23.17
C VAL A 344 10.89 -0.74 24.17
N GLY A 345 10.60 -0.86 25.47
CA GLY A 345 11.34 -0.25 26.57
C GLY A 345 11.19 1.28 26.68
N THR A 346 10.52 1.77 27.71
CA THR A 346 10.33 3.20 28.00
C THR A 346 11.50 3.87 28.75
N SER A 347 12.75 3.45 28.57
CA SER A 347 13.90 4.11 29.20
C SER A 347 15.18 3.97 28.38
N LEU A 348 15.32 4.76 27.32
CA LEU A 348 16.45 4.64 26.37
C LEU A 348 17.21 5.96 26.20
N GLY A 349 17.84 6.40 27.29
CA GLY A 349 18.87 7.45 27.28
C GLY A 349 20.07 7.22 26.34
N PRO A 350 20.46 5.97 25.99
CA PRO A 350 21.55 5.71 25.02
C PRO A 350 21.13 5.74 23.54
N GLN A 351 19.84 5.63 23.20
CA GLN A 351 19.39 5.58 21.80
C GLN A 351 19.42 6.94 21.10
N VAL A 352 19.44 8.04 21.84
CA VAL A 352 19.67 9.37 21.28
C VAL A 352 21.10 9.48 20.74
N ILE A 353 22.07 8.79 21.35
CA ILE A 353 23.46 8.73 20.90
C ILE A 353 23.58 7.81 19.68
N ALA A 354 22.95 6.63 19.69
CA ALA A 354 22.90 5.74 18.54
C ALA A 354 22.16 6.39 17.34
N ALA A 355 21.07 7.11 17.57
CA ALA A 355 20.37 7.86 16.54
C ALA A 355 21.20 9.04 16.01
N ARG A 356 22.00 9.71 16.86
CA ARG A 356 22.94 10.76 16.41
C ARG A 356 24.09 10.19 15.60
N ILE A 357 24.64 9.04 15.99
CA ILE A 357 25.69 8.33 15.24
C ILE A 357 25.14 7.81 13.92
N LEU A 358 23.94 7.22 13.91
CA LEU A 358 23.27 6.79 12.68
C LEU A 358 22.92 7.98 11.79
N VAL A 359 22.48 9.12 12.34
CA VAL A 359 22.26 10.36 11.57
C VAL A 359 23.56 10.91 10.99
N ALA A 360 24.69 10.81 11.71
CA ALA A 360 26.00 11.20 11.19
C ALA A 360 26.49 10.26 10.08
N LEU A 361 26.30 8.94 10.22
CA LEU A 361 26.60 7.94 9.19
C LEU A 361 25.70 8.10 7.97
N VAL A 362 24.41 8.36 8.18
CA VAL A 362 23.45 8.74 7.14
C VAL A 362 23.91 10.01 6.44
N ALA A 363 24.29 11.07 7.16
CA ALA A 363 24.75 12.32 6.56
C ALA A 363 26.04 12.13 5.74
N LEU A 364 26.92 11.21 6.16
CA LEU A 364 28.13 10.83 5.43
C LEU A 364 27.78 10.08 4.13
N VAL A 365 26.88 9.10 4.17
CA VAL A 365 26.43 8.31 3.01
C VAL A 365 25.57 9.14 2.05
N VAL A 366 24.66 9.96 2.59
CA VAL A 366 23.84 10.93 1.85
C VAL A 366 24.74 12.00 1.21
N GLY A 367 25.78 12.48 1.88
CA GLY A 367 26.75 13.43 1.32
C GLY A 367 27.47 12.90 0.08
N PHE A 368 27.72 11.59 0.01
CA PHE A 368 28.33 10.93 -1.15
C PHE A 368 27.33 10.56 -2.25
N ALA A 369 26.06 10.31 -1.93
CA ALA A 369 25.05 9.81 -2.87
C ALA A 369 24.03 10.86 -3.38
N VAL A 370 23.86 12.00 -2.69
CA VAL A 370 22.73 12.92 -2.93
C VAL A 370 23.08 14.16 -3.75
N LEU A 371 24.36 14.45 -4.01
CA LEU A 371 24.72 15.56 -4.91
C LEU A 371 24.07 15.46 -6.31
N PRO A 372 23.85 14.27 -6.90
CA PRO A 372 23.09 14.13 -8.15
C PRO A 372 21.56 14.19 -7.98
N VAL A 373 21.02 13.87 -6.79
CA VAL A 373 19.56 13.78 -6.53
C VAL A 373 18.91 15.13 -6.20
N ILE A 374 19.70 16.12 -5.76
CA ILE A 374 19.23 17.49 -5.45
C ILE A 374 18.59 18.17 -6.68
N GLY A 375 18.97 17.79 -7.91
CA GLY A 375 18.32 18.25 -9.14
C GLY A 375 16.85 17.84 -9.26
N TRP A 376 16.49 16.63 -8.80
CA TRP A 376 15.14 16.08 -8.94
C TRP A 376 14.18 16.49 -7.82
N LEU A 377 14.68 16.74 -6.60
CA LEU A 377 13.87 17.33 -5.52
C LEU A 377 13.38 18.75 -5.89
N GLY A 378 14.12 19.47 -6.73
CA GLY A 378 13.70 20.75 -7.31
C GLY A 378 12.46 20.61 -8.21
N VAL A 379 12.42 19.58 -9.07
CA VAL A 379 11.30 19.31 -9.99
C VAL A 379 10.03 18.90 -9.22
N GLY A 380 10.17 18.04 -8.21
CA GLY A 380 9.05 17.64 -7.35
C GLY A 380 8.44 18.81 -6.55
N LEU A 381 9.28 19.75 -6.07
CA LEU A 381 8.80 20.97 -5.43
C LEU A 381 8.10 21.91 -6.44
N LEU A 382 8.63 22.04 -7.66
CA LEU A 382 8.04 22.83 -8.74
C LEU A 382 6.65 22.32 -9.15
N LEU A 383 6.45 20.99 -9.21
CA LEU A 383 5.15 20.38 -9.53
C LEU A 383 4.10 20.50 -8.41
N LEU A 384 4.53 20.52 -7.14
CA LEU A 384 3.63 20.68 -5.98
C LEU A 384 3.24 22.15 -5.70
N THR A 385 3.95 23.11 -6.29
CA THR A 385 3.72 24.54 -6.10
C THR A 385 2.40 25.04 -6.73
N PRO A 386 2.02 24.70 -7.98
CA PRO A 386 0.72 25.08 -8.53
C PRO A 386 -0.46 24.43 -7.77
N LEU A 387 -0.32 23.18 -7.31
CA LEU A 387 -1.31 22.52 -6.44
C LEU A 387 -1.49 23.24 -5.10
N ARG A 388 -0.39 23.75 -4.50
CA ARG A 388 -0.45 24.58 -3.29
C ARG A 388 -1.11 25.94 -3.55
N LEU A 389 -0.87 26.55 -4.70
CA LEU A 389 -1.44 27.84 -5.07
C LEU A 389 -2.94 27.72 -5.40
N LEU A 390 -3.36 26.66 -6.12
CA LEU A 390 -4.76 26.33 -6.37
C LEU A 390 -5.53 26.03 -5.08
N ALA A 391 -4.94 25.24 -4.16
CA ALA A 391 -5.52 24.96 -2.85
C ALA A 391 -5.63 26.21 -1.96
N LYS A 392 -4.77 27.22 -2.19
CA LYS A 392 -4.78 28.48 -1.45
C LYS A 392 -5.78 29.48 -2.04
N ALA A 393 -5.90 29.53 -3.37
CA ALA A 393 -6.84 30.38 -4.09
C ALA A 393 -8.30 29.92 -3.92
N ALA A 394 -8.55 28.61 -3.88
CA ALA A 394 -9.88 28.04 -3.67
C ALA A 394 -10.42 28.20 -2.23
N TRP A 395 -9.60 28.63 -1.28
CA TRP A 395 -9.93 28.59 0.16
C TRP A 395 -10.06 29.95 0.83
N THR A 396 -9.75 31.06 0.15
CA THR A 396 -9.89 32.40 0.72
C THR A 396 -11.30 32.96 0.51
N ARG A 397 -12.11 32.89 1.58
CA ARG A 397 -13.19 33.82 2.04
C ARG A 397 -14.64 33.32 2.22
N GLU A 398 -15.02 32.10 1.86
CA GLU A 398 -16.43 31.64 2.01
C GLU A 398 -16.68 30.39 2.87
N ALA A 399 -15.62 29.82 3.47
CA ALA A 399 -15.62 28.43 3.95
C ALA A 399 -16.44 28.09 5.22
N GLU A 400 -17.14 29.04 5.85
CA GLU A 400 -18.03 28.74 6.98
C GLU A 400 -19.53 28.78 6.63
N ALA A 401 -19.94 29.41 5.51
CA ALA A 401 -21.34 29.42 5.05
C ALA A 401 -21.69 28.25 4.10
N GLN A 402 -20.69 27.51 3.61
CA GLN A 402 -20.80 26.58 2.47
C GLN A 402 -20.72 25.09 2.87
N ALA A 403 -21.30 24.69 4.00
CA ALA A 403 -21.34 23.26 4.38
C ALA A 403 -22.04 22.38 3.32
N GLU A 404 -23.06 22.92 2.64
CA GLU A 404 -23.72 22.26 1.50
C GLU A 404 -22.84 22.21 0.23
N GLN A 405 -22.12 23.29 -0.07
CA GLN A 405 -21.23 23.36 -1.23
C GLN A 405 -20.01 22.44 -1.10
N THR A 406 -19.55 22.17 0.13
CA THR A 406 -18.48 21.18 0.37
C THR A 406 -18.88 19.74 0.03
N HIS A 407 -20.17 19.40 0.02
CA HIS A 407 -20.62 18.08 -0.44
C HIS A 407 -20.44 17.94 -1.96
N HIS A 408 -20.80 18.96 -2.74
CA HIS A 408 -20.62 18.96 -4.19
C HIS A 408 -19.14 18.91 -4.60
N VAL A 409 -18.26 19.62 -3.88
CA VAL A 409 -16.81 19.57 -4.12
C VAL A 409 -16.22 18.20 -3.76
N ALA A 410 -16.64 17.61 -2.64
CA ALA A 410 -16.19 16.26 -2.25
C ALA A 410 -16.68 15.18 -3.24
N LEU A 411 -17.91 15.30 -3.71
CA LEU A 411 -18.48 14.48 -4.78
C LEU A 411 -17.72 14.65 -6.10
N GLY A 412 -17.41 15.89 -6.48
CA GLY A 412 -16.62 16.21 -7.67
C GLY A 412 -15.22 15.62 -7.60
N ALA A 413 -14.53 15.74 -6.45
CA ALA A 413 -13.20 15.18 -6.25
C ALA A 413 -13.21 13.64 -6.30
N ALA A 414 -14.21 12.99 -5.69
CA ALA A 414 -14.34 11.55 -5.76
C ALA A 414 -14.74 11.04 -7.15
N GLY A 415 -15.64 11.75 -7.83
CA GLY A 415 -16.01 11.49 -9.22
C GLY A 415 -14.83 11.65 -10.17
N LEU A 416 -14.02 12.69 -9.98
CA LEU A 416 -12.77 12.87 -10.73
C LEU A 416 -11.76 11.75 -10.44
N GLY A 417 -11.59 11.36 -9.17
CA GLY A 417 -10.73 10.23 -8.81
C GLY A 417 -11.19 8.91 -9.45
N ALA A 418 -12.51 8.66 -9.47
CA ALA A 418 -13.10 7.54 -10.18
C ALA A 418 -12.88 7.63 -11.69
N ALA A 419 -13.08 8.81 -12.30
CA ALA A 419 -12.87 9.02 -13.74
C ALA A 419 -11.40 8.86 -14.16
N ILE A 420 -10.45 9.33 -13.33
CA ILE A 420 -9.01 9.14 -13.54
C ILE A 420 -8.66 7.67 -13.45
N LEU A 421 -9.23 6.94 -12.48
CA LEU A 421 -9.10 5.50 -12.45
C LEU A 421 -9.67 4.92 -13.73
N VAL A 422 -10.89 5.30 -14.18
CA VAL A 422 -11.48 4.92 -15.50
C VAL A 422 -10.51 5.08 -16.65
N GLY A 423 -9.96 6.28 -16.81
CA GLY A 423 -8.92 6.53 -17.81
C GLY A 423 -7.71 5.60 -17.63
N ALA A 424 -7.27 5.35 -16.39
CA ALA A 424 -6.14 4.47 -16.08
C ALA A 424 -6.32 3.06 -16.63
N GLY A 425 -7.51 2.48 -16.48
CA GLY A 425 -7.79 1.11 -16.92
C GLY A 425 -7.74 0.97 -18.42
N TYR A 426 -8.26 1.97 -19.14
CA TYR A 426 -8.19 2.01 -20.59
C TYR A 426 -6.77 2.25 -21.09
N VAL A 427 -6.01 3.14 -20.44
CA VAL A 427 -4.62 3.46 -20.81
C VAL A 427 -3.66 2.30 -20.49
N ALA A 428 -3.94 1.54 -19.44
CA ALA A 428 -3.16 0.36 -19.08
C ALA A 428 -3.15 -0.68 -20.21
N ASP A 429 -4.21 -0.74 -21.04
CA ASP A 429 -4.39 -1.73 -22.11
C ASP A 429 -3.97 -3.14 -21.67
N LEU A 430 -4.46 -3.58 -20.51
CA LEU A 430 -4.26 -4.95 -20.01
C LEU A 430 -5.60 -5.70 -20.04
N PRO A 431 -5.59 -7.04 -20.20
CA PRO A 431 -6.80 -7.85 -20.08
C PRO A 431 -7.49 -7.59 -18.73
N GLY A 432 -8.80 -7.36 -18.78
CA GLY A 432 -9.58 -7.04 -17.59
C GLY A 432 -9.41 -5.63 -17.03
N ALA A 433 -8.48 -4.80 -17.52
CA ALA A 433 -8.23 -3.46 -16.98
C ALA A 433 -9.42 -2.48 -17.09
N PRO A 434 -10.20 -2.43 -18.18
CA PRO A 434 -11.42 -1.61 -18.23
C PRO A 434 -12.44 -2.04 -17.17
N ALA A 435 -12.66 -3.36 -17.03
CA ALA A 435 -13.53 -3.91 -15.98
C ALA A 435 -12.96 -3.62 -14.58
N ALA A 436 -11.63 -3.70 -14.43
CA ALA A 436 -10.93 -3.46 -13.17
C ALA A 436 -11.23 -2.11 -12.58
N VAL A 437 -11.32 -1.19 -13.51
CA VAL A 437 -11.39 0.19 -13.22
C VAL A 437 -12.84 0.67 -13.13
N ILE A 438 -13.75 0.09 -13.91
CA ILE A 438 -15.18 0.27 -13.71
C ILE A 438 -15.56 -0.22 -12.31
N ALA A 439 -15.09 -1.39 -11.88
CA ALA A 439 -15.33 -1.88 -10.53
C ALA A 439 -14.62 -1.03 -9.46
N GLY A 440 -13.39 -0.53 -9.70
CA GLY A 440 -12.74 0.46 -8.83
C GLY A 440 -13.53 1.77 -8.70
N ALA A 441 -14.10 2.27 -9.79
CA ALA A 441 -14.97 3.44 -9.83
C ALA A 441 -16.31 3.18 -9.13
N VAL A 442 -16.88 1.98 -9.24
CA VAL A 442 -18.08 1.55 -8.51
C VAL A 442 -17.79 1.40 -7.02
N LEU A 443 -16.63 0.87 -6.63
CA LEU A 443 -16.23 0.78 -5.22
C LEU A 443 -16.01 2.16 -4.62
N LEU A 444 -15.31 3.06 -5.34
CA LEU A 444 -15.17 4.47 -4.94
C LEU A 444 -16.52 5.18 -4.87
N GLY A 445 -17.37 5.02 -5.87
CA GLY A 445 -18.72 5.56 -5.90
C GLY A 445 -19.58 5.02 -4.75
N GLY A 446 -19.54 3.71 -4.49
CA GLY A 446 -20.24 3.05 -3.39
C GLY A 446 -19.72 3.46 -2.01
N GLY A 447 -18.41 3.65 -1.86
CA GLY A 447 -17.80 4.20 -0.66
C GLY A 447 -18.23 5.65 -0.41
N VAL A 448 -18.24 6.47 -1.45
CA VAL A 448 -18.71 7.86 -1.39
C VAL A 448 -20.19 7.92 -1.06
N VAL A 449 -21.04 7.09 -1.68
CA VAL A 449 -22.48 6.99 -1.38
C VAL A 449 -22.70 6.52 0.05
N GLY A 450 -22.00 5.48 0.51
CA GLY A 450 -22.06 5.00 1.88
C GLY A 450 -21.66 6.08 2.90
N LEU A 451 -20.73 6.96 2.52
CA LEU A 451 -20.28 8.08 3.34
C LEU A 451 -21.22 9.28 3.31
N LEU A 452 -21.84 9.56 2.16
CA LEU A 452 -22.86 10.59 2.02
C LEU A 452 -24.12 10.26 2.83
N VAL A 453 -24.47 8.97 2.93
CA VAL A 453 -25.54 8.49 3.82
C VAL A 453 -25.15 8.70 5.30
N SER A 454 -23.85 8.66 5.64
CA SER A 454 -23.35 8.98 6.98
C SER A 454 -23.10 10.49 7.16
N LYS A 455 -24.18 11.24 7.44
CA LYS A 455 -24.14 12.70 7.70
C LYS A 455 -22.88 13.15 8.47
N GLY A 456 -22.15 14.15 7.94
CA GLY A 456 -21.11 14.89 8.68
C GLY A 456 -19.64 14.63 8.33
N HIS A 457 -19.32 13.91 7.25
CA HIS A 457 -17.93 13.49 6.95
C HIS A 457 -17.30 14.09 5.67
N ALA A 458 -17.83 15.20 5.14
CA ALA A 458 -17.40 15.81 3.88
C ALA A 458 -15.88 15.99 3.73
N ARG A 459 -15.19 16.41 4.79
CA ARG A 459 -13.72 16.60 4.79
C ARG A 459 -12.95 15.29 4.64
N ALA A 460 -13.45 14.21 5.24
CA ALA A 460 -12.84 12.90 5.13
C ALA A 460 -13.02 12.31 3.72
N ILE A 461 -14.19 12.56 3.10
CA ILE A 461 -14.47 12.19 1.70
C ILE A 461 -13.50 12.92 0.75
N HIS A 462 -13.27 14.22 0.96
CA HIS A 462 -12.33 14.99 0.13
C HIS A 462 -10.90 14.44 0.22
N GLY A 463 -10.38 14.23 1.44
CA GLY A 463 -9.04 13.67 1.63
C GLY A 463 -8.89 12.28 1.01
N TYR A 464 -9.95 11.47 1.08
CA TYR A 464 -10.01 10.15 0.46
C TYR A 464 -10.00 10.22 -1.07
N GLY A 465 -10.85 11.06 -1.67
CA GLY A 465 -10.93 11.24 -3.12
C GLY A 465 -9.60 11.71 -3.73
N VAL A 466 -8.93 12.66 -3.08
CA VAL A 466 -7.57 13.10 -3.49
C VAL A 466 -6.58 11.94 -3.40
N GLY A 467 -6.61 11.18 -2.31
CA GLY A 467 -5.72 10.02 -2.14
C GLY A 467 -5.92 8.95 -3.22
N ALA A 468 -7.18 8.61 -3.51
CA ALA A 468 -7.53 7.65 -4.55
C ALA A 468 -7.12 8.15 -5.94
N ALA A 469 -7.30 9.44 -6.25
CA ALA A 469 -6.86 10.03 -7.51
C ALA A 469 -5.33 9.95 -7.67
N VAL A 470 -4.57 10.30 -6.63
CA VAL A 470 -3.10 10.20 -6.64
C VAL A 470 -2.64 8.75 -6.80
N ALA A 471 -3.27 7.80 -6.09
CA ALA A 471 -2.96 6.38 -6.24
C ALA A 471 -3.25 5.87 -7.65
N GLY A 472 -4.38 6.28 -8.24
CA GLY A 472 -4.74 5.96 -9.63
C GLY A 472 -3.74 6.53 -10.63
N LEU A 473 -3.35 7.80 -10.49
CA LEU A 473 -2.33 8.43 -11.34
C LEU A 473 -0.96 7.74 -11.20
N ALA A 474 -0.57 7.36 -9.98
CA ALA A 474 0.68 6.63 -9.74
C ALA A 474 0.66 5.26 -10.45
N LEU A 475 -0.46 4.55 -10.40
CA LEU A 475 -0.65 3.30 -11.13
C LEU A 475 -0.53 3.52 -12.65
N VAL A 476 -1.18 4.56 -13.21
CA VAL A 476 -1.05 4.91 -14.65
C VAL A 476 0.40 5.18 -15.01
N ALA A 477 1.07 6.04 -14.24
CA ALA A 477 2.45 6.42 -14.50
C ALA A 477 3.35 5.18 -14.44
N SER A 478 3.16 4.31 -13.45
CA SER A 478 3.92 3.06 -13.34
C SER A 478 3.69 2.15 -14.55
N MET A 479 2.44 1.96 -14.98
CA MET A 479 2.12 1.13 -16.15
C MET A 479 2.60 1.74 -17.48
N SER A 480 2.63 3.08 -17.56
CA SER A 480 2.95 3.79 -18.80
C SER A 480 4.43 4.02 -18.99
N LEU A 481 5.19 4.19 -17.90
CA LEU A 481 6.62 4.52 -17.90
C LEU A 481 7.52 3.30 -17.63
N SER A 482 6.95 2.12 -17.40
CA SER A 482 7.71 0.88 -17.23
C SER A 482 7.43 -0.10 -18.37
N GLU A 483 8.31 -1.09 -18.49
CA GLU A 483 8.15 -2.20 -19.43
C GLU A 483 7.05 -3.19 -19.01
N ALA A 484 6.29 -2.93 -17.94
CA ALA A 484 5.29 -3.85 -17.40
C ALA A 484 4.28 -4.35 -18.45
N ARG A 485 3.87 -3.48 -19.39
CA ARG A 485 2.96 -3.87 -20.49
C ARG A 485 3.64 -4.77 -21.51
N TRP A 486 4.87 -4.44 -21.88
CA TRP A 486 5.68 -5.26 -22.78
C TRP A 486 5.93 -6.65 -22.19
N ASP A 487 6.38 -6.70 -20.95
CA ASP A 487 6.67 -7.95 -20.25
C ASP A 487 5.42 -8.81 -20.09
N PHE A 488 4.29 -8.20 -19.72
CA PHE A 488 3.02 -8.90 -19.64
C PHE A 488 2.70 -9.57 -20.99
N TYR A 489 2.67 -8.81 -22.08
CA TYR A 489 2.27 -9.33 -23.39
C TYR A 489 3.29 -10.29 -24.00
N ARG A 490 4.59 -10.09 -23.76
CA ARG A 490 5.66 -11.02 -24.15
C ARG A 490 5.49 -12.38 -23.46
N ASN A 491 5.23 -12.38 -22.16
CA ASN A 491 5.06 -13.61 -21.39
C ASN A 491 3.72 -14.28 -21.70
N TYR A 492 2.63 -13.51 -21.77
CA TYR A 492 1.30 -13.99 -22.13
C TYR A 492 1.30 -14.66 -23.51
N GLY A 493 1.88 -14.01 -24.53
CA GLY A 493 2.06 -14.62 -25.85
C GLY A 493 2.95 -15.86 -25.83
N GLY A 494 4.00 -15.86 -24.99
CA GLY A 494 4.84 -17.02 -24.76
C GLY A 494 4.12 -18.22 -24.18
N ASN A 495 3.18 -18.01 -23.26
CA ASN A 495 2.37 -19.07 -22.65
C ASN A 495 1.43 -19.69 -23.67
N HIS A 496 0.59 -18.88 -24.33
CA HIS A 496 -0.35 -19.37 -25.36
C HIS A 496 0.35 -20.03 -26.55
N ARG A 497 1.55 -19.55 -26.91
CA ARG A 497 2.38 -20.23 -27.91
C ARG A 497 2.74 -21.66 -27.47
N ARG A 498 3.09 -21.88 -26.20
CA ARG A 498 3.42 -23.23 -25.72
C ARG A 498 2.20 -24.16 -25.66
N LEU A 499 1.01 -23.59 -25.52
CA LEU A 499 -0.27 -24.31 -25.53
C LEU A 499 -0.79 -24.59 -26.96
N GLY A 500 -0.17 -24.00 -27.99
CA GLY A 500 -0.63 -24.13 -29.37
C GLY A 500 -1.82 -23.23 -29.71
N GLU A 501 -2.12 -22.25 -28.87
CA GLU A 501 -3.20 -21.28 -29.05
C GLU A 501 -2.70 -20.09 -29.89
N TRP A 502 -2.43 -20.37 -31.17
CA TRP A 502 -1.72 -19.47 -32.06
C TRP A 502 -2.40 -18.11 -32.22
N ALA A 503 -3.74 -18.07 -32.24
CA ALA A 503 -4.51 -16.83 -32.39
C ALA A 503 -4.35 -15.89 -31.18
N VAL A 504 -4.40 -16.44 -29.97
CA VAL A 504 -4.22 -15.66 -28.73
C VAL A 504 -2.77 -15.19 -28.62
N ALA A 505 -1.81 -16.08 -28.89
CA ALA A 505 -0.40 -15.75 -28.92
C ALA A 505 -0.05 -14.66 -29.94
N TYR A 506 -0.67 -14.72 -31.13
CA TYR A 506 -0.53 -13.72 -32.18
C TYR A 506 -0.95 -12.33 -31.70
N HIS A 507 -2.18 -12.19 -31.16
CA HIS A 507 -2.67 -10.91 -30.66
C HIS A 507 -1.84 -10.39 -29.48
N ALA A 508 -1.41 -11.27 -28.58
CA ALA A 508 -0.52 -10.91 -27.48
C ALA A 508 0.81 -10.36 -27.99
N TYR A 509 1.45 -11.03 -28.96
CA TYR A 509 2.71 -10.55 -29.52
C TYR A 509 2.56 -9.26 -30.33
N GLN A 510 1.44 -9.03 -31.02
CA GLN A 510 1.18 -7.74 -31.67
C GLN A 510 1.18 -6.59 -30.66
N LYS A 511 0.56 -6.80 -29.50
CA LYS A 511 0.62 -5.82 -28.41
C LYS A 511 2.02 -5.70 -27.80
N ALA A 512 2.76 -6.81 -27.67
CA ALA A 512 4.15 -6.75 -27.23
C ALA A 512 5.04 -5.92 -28.17
N VAL A 513 4.87 -6.03 -29.49
CA VAL A 513 5.57 -5.17 -30.46
C VAL A 513 5.24 -3.70 -30.23
N ARG A 514 3.95 -3.38 -30.04
CA ARG A 514 3.50 -1.99 -29.78
C ARG A 514 4.12 -1.38 -28.53
N TYR A 515 4.36 -2.19 -27.50
CA TYR A 515 4.88 -1.74 -26.21
C TYR A 515 6.38 -1.96 -26.03
N ALA A 516 7.10 -2.39 -27.07
CA ALA A 516 8.52 -2.70 -26.98
C ALA A 516 9.35 -1.49 -26.49
N PRO A 517 10.33 -1.72 -25.60
CA PRO A 517 11.18 -0.65 -25.09
C PRO A 517 12.08 -0.05 -26.17
N ASP A 518 12.51 -0.88 -27.12
CA ASP A 518 13.39 -0.50 -28.23
C ASP A 518 13.04 -1.25 -29.53
N ASP A 519 13.69 -0.83 -30.63
CA ASP A 519 13.49 -1.41 -31.96
C ASP A 519 13.93 -2.88 -32.03
N GLU A 520 14.97 -3.28 -31.30
CA GLU A 520 15.46 -4.67 -31.30
C GLU A 520 14.45 -5.62 -30.65
N ALA A 521 13.88 -5.22 -29.51
CA ALA A 521 12.81 -5.91 -28.82
C ALA A 521 11.56 -5.96 -29.70
N ALA A 522 11.22 -4.86 -30.39
CA ALA A 522 10.12 -4.79 -31.33
C ALA A 522 10.31 -5.81 -32.47
N GLU A 523 11.48 -5.82 -33.12
CA GLU A 523 11.82 -6.77 -34.19
C GLU A 523 11.80 -8.22 -33.70
N SER A 524 12.37 -8.47 -32.51
CA SER A 524 12.38 -9.79 -31.87
C SER A 524 10.96 -10.32 -31.65
N ARG A 525 10.02 -9.46 -31.27
CA ARG A 525 8.62 -9.82 -31.12
C ARG A 525 7.88 -9.87 -32.46
N GLN A 526 8.23 -9.04 -33.43
CA GLN A 526 7.65 -9.08 -34.77
C GLN A 526 7.92 -10.43 -35.45
N ARG A 527 9.15 -10.97 -35.31
CA ARG A 527 9.46 -12.34 -35.75
C ARG A 527 8.53 -13.39 -35.15
N ARG A 528 8.12 -13.22 -33.88
CA ARG A 528 7.15 -14.10 -33.23
C ARG A 528 5.73 -13.89 -33.73
N VAL A 529 5.33 -12.66 -34.04
CA VAL A 529 4.04 -12.36 -34.69
C VAL A 529 3.95 -13.09 -36.03
N ASP A 530 5.01 -13.03 -36.84
CA ASP A 530 5.05 -13.67 -38.16
C ASP A 530 5.04 -15.20 -38.04
N GLU A 531 5.79 -15.76 -37.08
CA GLU A 531 5.75 -17.18 -36.72
C GLU A 531 4.33 -17.63 -36.33
N MET A 532 3.64 -16.86 -35.48
CA MET A 532 2.27 -17.22 -35.06
C MET A 532 1.28 -17.12 -36.22
N ARG A 533 1.43 -16.13 -37.11
CA ARG A 533 0.62 -16.03 -38.33
C ARG A 533 0.78 -17.27 -39.20
N ALA A 534 2.01 -17.69 -39.47
CA ALA A 534 2.28 -18.89 -40.25
C ALA A 534 1.70 -20.15 -39.59
N ASN A 535 1.76 -20.27 -38.26
CA ASN A 535 1.14 -21.38 -37.54
C ASN A 535 -0.40 -21.36 -37.63
N ILE A 536 -1.05 -20.19 -37.59
CA ILE A 536 -2.51 -20.06 -37.79
C ILE A 536 -2.89 -20.49 -39.20
N GLU A 537 -2.12 -20.08 -40.21
CA GLU A 537 -2.37 -20.46 -41.62
C GLU A 537 -2.19 -21.97 -41.85
N ARG A 538 -1.19 -22.58 -41.19
CA ARG A 538 -0.89 -24.01 -41.32
C ARG A 538 -1.87 -24.89 -40.55
N ASP A 539 -2.10 -24.59 -39.28
CA ASP A 539 -2.78 -25.48 -38.34
C ASP A 539 -4.22 -25.04 -38.01
N GLY A 540 -4.64 -23.87 -38.52
CA GLY A 540 -5.89 -23.22 -38.18
C GLY A 540 -5.86 -22.50 -36.82
N PRO A 541 -6.80 -21.58 -36.55
CA PRO A 541 -6.92 -20.95 -35.24
C PRO A 541 -7.50 -21.96 -34.24
N ARG A 542 -6.64 -22.61 -33.45
CA ARG A 542 -7.09 -23.29 -32.23
C ARG A 542 -7.68 -22.24 -31.30
N ARG A 543 -8.96 -22.39 -30.96
CA ARG A 543 -9.62 -21.57 -29.94
C ARG A 543 -9.21 -22.09 -28.55
N PRO A 544 -9.05 -21.19 -27.57
CA PRO A 544 -8.84 -21.57 -26.17
C PRO A 544 -9.99 -22.45 -25.65
#